data_AF-A0A437NWZ5-F1
#
_entry.id   AF-A0A437NWZ5-F1
#
_cell.length_a   1.000
_cell.length_b   1.000
_cell.length_c   1.000
_cell.angle_alpha   90.00
_cell.angle_beta   90.00
_cell.angle_gamma   90.00
#
_symmetry.space_group_name_H-M   'P 1'
#
loop_
_entity.id
_entity.type
_entity.pdbx_description
1 polymer ?
#
loop_
_entity_poly.entity_id
_entity_poly.type
_entity_poly.pdbx_seq_one_letter_code
_entity_poly.pdbx_strand_id
1 'polypeptide(L)'
;MADFLTVALICARTLAAPDCSRDTALDVIVAPAPTPISCVMQGEALAARSGLVDRAVTYLKVACERRRTAALQPAPDDRLEH
;
A
#
# COMPACT_ATOMS: atom_id res chain seq x y z
N MET A 1 -11.43 6.86 -10.56
CA MET A 1 -10.68 7.05 -9.31
C MET A 1 -10.10 5.71 -8.88
N ALA A 2 -8.87 5.65 -8.38
CA ALA A 2 -8.33 4.41 -7.81
C ALA A 2 -8.84 4.24 -6.38
N ASP A 3 -9.74 3.28 -6.17
CA ASP A 3 -10.37 2.98 -4.88
C ASP A 3 -9.48 2.09 -4.00
N PHE A 4 -8.39 1.55 -4.55
CA PHE A 4 -7.47 0.66 -3.83
C PHE A 4 -6.04 1.20 -3.88
N LEU A 5 -5.27 0.81 -2.88
CA LEU A 5 -3.84 1.01 -2.78
C LEU A 5 -3.19 -0.37 -2.69
N THR A 6 -2.30 -0.65 -3.64
CA THR A 6 -1.34 -1.73 -3.52
C THR A 6 -0.24 -1.28 -2.58
N VAL A 7 0.04 -2.10 -1.57
CA VAL A 7 1.09 -1.87 -0.58
C VAL A 7 1.99 -3.08 -0.60
N ALA A 8 3.14 -2.95 -1.26
CA ALA A 8 4.18 -3.96 -1.29
C ALA A 8 5.15 -3.68 -0.13
N LEU A 9 5.17 -4.58 0.85
CA LEU A 9 6.07 -4.55 1.99
C LEU A 9 7.23 -5.51 1.74
N ILE A 10 8.45 -4.99 1.80
CA ILE A 10 9.68 -5.78 1.75
C ILE A 10 10.07 -6.07 3.20
N CYS A 11 9.95 -7.32 3.62
CA CYS A 11 10.13 -7.74 5.00
C CYS A 11 11.44 -8.48 5.17
N ALA A 12 12.12 -8.30 6.31
CA ALA A 12 13.27 -9.13 6.67
C ALA A 12 12.82 -10.58 6.89
N ARG A 13 13.58 -11.56 6.40
CA ARG A 13 13.25 -12.99 6.51
C ARG A 13 13.27 -13.54 7.94
N THR A 14 13.89 -12.81 8.86
CA THR A 14 13.87 -13.08 10.30
C THR A 14 12.58 -12.63 10.99
N LEU A 15 11.78 -11.77 10.34
CA LEU A 15 10.51 -11.27 10.86
C LEU A 15 9.36 -12.17 10.41
N ALA A 16 8.52 -12.60 11.36
CA ALA A 16 7.37 -13.43 11.01
C ALA A 16 6.37 -12.64 10.14
N ALA A 17 5.72 -13.34 9.20
CA ALA A 17 4.71 -12.77 8.30
C ALA A 17 3.61 -11.92 8.98
N PRO A 18 3.06 -12.29 10.15
CA PRO A 18 2.08 -11.44 10.84
C PRO A 18 2.70 -10.14 11.39
N ASP A 19 3.95 -10.17 11.84
CA ASP A 19 4.65 -9.02 12.42
C ASP A 19 5.16 -8.02 11.37
N CYS A 20 5.30 -8.43 10.11
CA CYS A 20 5.64 -7.49 9.04
C CYS A 20 4.49 -6.56 8.70
N SER A 21 4.67 -5.30 9.05
CA SER A 21 3.74 -4.18 8.85
C SER A 21 4.48 -3.02 8.19
N ARG A 22 3.75 -1.94 7.83
CA ARG A 22 4.37 -0.73 7.24
C ARG A 22 5.51 -0.13 8.09
N ASP A 23 5.44 -0.30 9.41
CA ASP A 23 6.43 0.22 10.36
C ASP A 23 7.70 -0.66 10.45
N THR A 24 7.54 -1.98 10.30
CA THR A 24 8.60 -2.97 10.49
C THR A 24 9.20 -3.49 9.18
N ALA A 25 8.61 -3.11 8.05
CA ALA A 25 9.12 -3.41 6.72
C ALA A 25 10.43 -2.66 6.46
N LEU A 26 11.36 -3.31 5.77
CA LEU A 26 12.60 -2.70 5.30
C LEU A 26 12.36 -1.66 4.22
N ASP A 27 11.34 -1.89 3.38
CA ASP A 27 10.89 -0.95 2.37
C ASP A 27 9.37 -1.09 2.12
N VAL A 28 8.74 0.01 1.73
CA VAL A 28 7.30 0.09 1.50
C VAL A 28 7.03 0.81 0.19
N ILE A 29 6.44 0.10 -0.77
CA ILE A 29 6.04 0.68 -2.05
C ILE A 29 4.52 0.75 -2.13
N VAL A 30 3.99 1.95 -2.38
CA VAL A 30 2.55 2.19 -2.50
C VAL A 30 2.21 2.64 -3.92
N ALA A 31 1.22 1.99 -4.53
CA ALA A 31 0.72 2.34 -5.86
C ALA A 31 -0.82 2.33 -5.90
N PRO A 32 -1.44 3.26 -6.66
CA PRO A 32 -2.88 3.26 -6.84
C PRO A 32 -3.33 2.07 -7.71
N ALA A 33 -4.39 1.40 -7.29
CA ALA A 33 -5.03 0.31 -8.03
C ALA A 33 -6.53 0.59 -8.24
N PRO A 34 -7.06 0.39 -9.46
CA PRO A 34 -8.47 0.61 -9.72
C PRO A 34 -9.37 -0.50 -9.15
N THR A 35 -8.84 -1.71 -8.97
CA THR A 35 -9.59 -2.90 -8.53
C THR A 35 -8.74 -3.77 -7.60
N PRO A 36 -9.37 -4.62 -6.75
CA PRO A 36 -8.62 -5.51 -5.85
C PRO A 36 -7.78 -6.53 -6.63
N ILE A 37 -8.28 -7.00 -7.78
CA ILE A 37 -7.53 -7.92 -8.66
C ILE A 37 -6.28 -7.23 -9.21
N SER A 38 -6.41 -5.99 -9.71
CA SER A 38 -5.27 -5.22 -10.19
C SER A 38 -4.27 -4.94 -9.06
N CYS A 39 -4.75 -4.78 -7.83
CA CYS A 39 -3.89 -4.53 -6.69
C CYS A 39 -2.93 -5.70 -6.41
N VAL A 40 -3.45 -6.94 -6.38
CA VAL A 40 -2.63 -8.15 -6.17
C VAL A 40 -1.63 -8.33 -7.31
N MET A 41 -2.08 -8.21 -8.56
CA MET A 41 -1.21 -8.34 -9.73
C MET A 41 -0.10 -7.28 -9.76
N GLN A 42 -0.41 -6.06 -9.35
CA GLN A 42 0.57 -4.99 -9.27
C GLN A 42 1.61 -5.23 -8.17
N GLY A 43 1.25 -5.87 -7.06
CA GLY A 43 2.18 -6.16 -5.96
C GLY A 43 3.33 -7.06 -6.41
N GLU A 44 3.03 -8.13 -7.15
CA GLU A 44 4.04 -9.02 -7.72
C GLU A 44 4.93 -8.29 -8.74
N ALA A 45 4.31 -7.47 -9.59
CA ALA A 45 5.04 -6.69 -10.59
C ALA A 45 5.94 -5.61 -9.94
N LEU A 46 5.52 -5.02 -8.81
CA LEU A 46 6.29 -4.07 -7.98
C LEU A 46 7.53 -4.72 -7.40
N ALA A 47 7.37 -5.91 -6.82
CA ALA A 47 8.49 -6.65 -6.26
C ALA A 47 9.52 -7.00 -7.32
N ALA A 48 9.08 -7.54 -8.46
CA ALA A 48 9.96 -7.92 -9.55
C ALA A 48 10.77 -6.73 -10.10
N ARG A 49 10.15 -5.54 -10.22
CA ARG A 49 10.84 -4.34 -10.73
C ARG A 49 11.68 -3.61 -9.70
N SER A 50 11.42 -3.81 -8.41
CA SER A 50 12.11 -3.08 -7.34
C SER A 50 13.58 -3.45 -7.21
N GLY A 51 13.96 -4.70 -7.54
CA GLY A 51 15.29 -5.22 -7.22
C GLY A 51 15.58 -5.29 -5.71
N LEU A 52 14.59 -4.97 -4.86
CA LEU A 52 14.72 -4.89 -3.40
C LEU A 52 14.53 -6.25 -2.73
N VAL A 53 13.92 -7.21 -3.44
CA VAL A 53 13.68 -8.55 -2.91
C VAL A 53 14.89 -9.43 -3.17
N ASP A 54 15.87 -9.36 -2.28
CA ASP A 54 16.83 -10.44 -2.13
C ASP A 54 16.16 -11.59 -1.38
N ARG A 55 15.80 -12.66 -2.10
CA ARG A 55 15.06 -13.81 -1.51
C ARG A 55 15.82 -14.55 -0.42
N ALA A 56 17.14 -14.35 -0.29
CA ALA A 56 17.91 -15.01 0.76
C ALA A 56 17.66 -14.35 2.13
N VAL A 57 17.46 -13.02 2.15
CA VAL A 57 17.34 -12.22 3.38
C VAL A 57 16.01 -11.47 3.53
N THR A 58 15.18 -11.40 2.48
CA THR A 58 13.89 -10.71 2.48
C THR A 58 12.77 -11.53 1.86
N TYR A 59 11.53 -11.16 2.16
CA TYR A 59 10.34 -11.64 1.47
C TYR A 59 9.38 -10.49 1.18
N LEU A 60 8.50 -10.71 0.22
CA LEU A 60 7.46 -9.77 -0.15
C LEU A 60 6.15 -10.11 0.57
N LYS A 61 5.49 -9.09 1.12
CA LYS A 61 4.11 -9.15 1.57
C LYS A 61 3.30 -8.08 0.83
N VAL A 62 2.34 -8.51 0.01
CA VAL A 62 1.42 -7.62 -0.70
C VAL A 62 0.15 -7.47 0.11
N ALA A 63 -0.22 -6.23 0.43
CA ALA A 63 -1.50 -5.88 1.02
C ALA A 63 -2.29 -4.99 0.06
N CYS A 64 -3.61 -5.22 0.02
CA CYS A 64 -4.55 -4.39 -0.71
C CYS A 64 -5.42 -3.63 0.27
N GLU A 65 -5.17 -2.34 0.38
CA GLU A 65 -5.94 -1.46 1.23
C GLU A 65 -6.94 -0.69 0.38
N ARG A 66 -8.18 -0.53 0.87
CA ARG A 66 -9.08 0.44 0.25
C ARG A 66 -8.53 1.83 0.53
N ARG A 67 -8.36 2.61 -0.53
CA ARG A 67 -8.07 4.02 -0.42
C ARG A 67 -9.27 4.64 0.28
N ARG A 68 -9.10 5.07 1.52
CA ARG A 68 -9.98 6.08 2.08
C ARG A 68 -9.67 7.36 1.32
N THR A 69 -10.33 7.58 0.19
CA THR A 69 -10.73 8.94 -0.16
C THR A 69 -11.62 9.36 0.99
N ALA A 70 -11.01 9.91 2.05
CA ALA A 70 -11.68 10.97 2.77
C ALA A 70 -12.17 11.86 1.64
N ALA A 71 -13.50 11.88 1.43
CA ALA A 71 -14.07 13.04 0.82
C ALA A 71 -13.38 14.20 1.54
N LEU A 72 -12.66 15.05 0.79
CA LEU A 72 -12.65 16.44 1.18
C LEU A 72 -14.14 16.79 1.21
N GLN A 73 -14.79 16.54 2.34
CA GLN A 73 -16.01 17.21 2.67
C GLN A 73 -15.57 18.67 2.61
N PRO A 74 -16.08 19.46 1.65
CA PRO A 74 -15.79 20.88 1.68
C PRO A 74 -16.16 21.33 3.08
N ALA A 75 -15.21 21.97 3.78
CA ALA A 75 -15.51 22.58 5.06
C ALA A 75 -16.83 23.35 4.89
N PRO A 76 -17.81 23.22 5.81
CA PRO A 76 -19.00 24.05 5.72
C PRO A 76 -18.50 25.50 5.65
N ASP A 77 -18.85 26.14 4.55
CA ASP A 77 -18.57 27.54 4.27
C ASP A 77 -19.27 28.34 5.39
N ASP A 78 -18.54 28.65 6.46
CA ASP A 78 -18.98 29.57 7.51
C ASP A 78 -18.80 30.99 6.97
N ARG A 79 -19.57 31.35 5.95
CA ARG A 79 -19.73 32.74 5.50
C ARG A 79 -21.15 33.03 5.02
N LEU A 80 -21.79 33.90 5.81
CA LEU A 80 -22.99 34.69 5.51
C LEU A 80 -24.26 33.82 5.42
N GLU A 81 -25.39 34.13 6.07
CA GLU A 81 -25.98 35.45 6.32
C GLU A 81 -27.24 35.31 7.21
N HIS A 82 -27.32 36.11 8.30
CA HIS A 82 -28.47 36.94 8.75
C HIS A 82 -28.09 37.69 10.04
#